data_AF-A0A533XRA4-F1
#
_entry.id   AF-A0A533XRA4-F1
#
_cell.length_a   1.000
_cell.length_b   1.000
_cell.length_c   1.000
_cell.angle_alpha   90.00
_cell.angle_beta   90.00
_cell.angle_gamma   90.00
#
_symmetry.space_group_name_H-M   'P 1'
#
loop_
_entity.id
_entity.type
_entity.pdbx_description
1 polymer ?
#
loop_
_entity_poly.entity_id
_entity_poly.type
_entity_poly.pdbx_seq_one_letter_code
_entity_poly.pdbx_strand_id
1 'polypeptide(L)' 'MGKLTARQREVLQLVAEGRSLKEIANILHVSVKTVEFHKSRIMDRLGVRTTAELTKYAISRVLLAAD' A
#
# COMPACT_ATOMS: atom_id res chain seq x y z
N MET A 1 -3.32 10.31 4.96
CA MET A 1 -4.04 9.57 3.89
C MET A 1 -4.63 10.46 2.79
N GLY A 2 -4.93 11.75 3.03
CA GLY A 2 -5.57 12.64 2.04
C GLY A 2 -4.83 12.86 0.71
N LYS A 3 -3.54 12.50 0.61
CA LYS A 3 -2.74 12.57 -0.64
C LYS A 3 -2.80 11.29 -1.51
N LEU A 4 -3.35 10.19 -1.00
CA LEU A 4 -3.46 8.93 -1.75
C LEU A 4 -4.81 8.85 -2.46
N THR A 5 -4.87 8.19 -3.62
CA THR A 5 -6.16 7.84 -4.25
C THR A 5 -6.84 6.69 -3.50
N ALA A 6 -8.11 6.41 -3.80
CA ALA A 6 -8.82 5.26 -3.22
C ALA A 6 -8.07 3.94 -3.49
N ARG A 7 -7.71 3.68 -4.76
CA ARG A 7 -6.95 2.49 -5.15
C ARG A 7 -5.60 2.38 -4.44
N GLN A 8 -4.91 3.50 -4.25
CA GLN A 8 -3.65 3.51 -3.51
C GLN A 8 -3.81 3.19 -2.03
N ARG A 9 -4.92 3.59 -1.41
CA ARG A 9 -5.23 3.22 -0.02
C ARG A 9 -5.50 1.71 0.10
N GLU A 10 -6.25 1.13 -0.84
CA GLU A 10 -6.47 -0.33 -0.88
C GLU A 10 -5.16 -1.11 -1.02
N VAL A 11 -4.29 -0.69 -1.96
CA VAL A 11 -2.96 -1.32 -2.13
C VAL A 11 -2.13 -1.19 -0.85
N LEU A 12 -2.11 -0.01 -0.21
CA LEU A 12 -1.38 0.21 1.03
C LEU A 12 -1.91 -0.65 2.19
N GLN A 13 -3.23 -0.79 2.28
CA GLN A 13 -3.89 -1.62 3.30
C GLN A 13 -3.48 -3.10 3.15
N LEU A 14 -3.56 -3.65 1.94
CA LEU A 14 -3.19 -5.05 1.70
C LEU A 14 -1.69 -5.32 1.92
N VAL A 15 -0.82 -4.32 1.65
CA VAL A 15 0.60 -4.38 2.03
C VAL A 15 0.77 -4.42 3.55
N ALA A 16 -0.04 -3.66 4.31
CA ALA A 16 -0.01 -3.67 5.77
C ALA A 16 -0.43 -5.04 6.34
N GLU A 17 -1.38 -5.70 5.68
CA GLU A 17 -1.83 -7.06 5.99
C GLU A 17 -0.82 -8.16 5.59
N GLY A 18 0.33 -7.78 5.02
CA GLY A 18 1.40 -8.71 4.65
C GLY A 18 1.17 -9.44 3.32
N ARG A 19 0.23 -9.00 2.49
CA ARG A 19 -0.01 -9.60 1.17
C ARG A 19 1.15 -9.33 0.22
N SER A 20 1.53 -10.34 -0.53
CA SER A 20 2.46 -10.23 -1.66
C SER A 20 1.82 -9.48 -2.83
N LEU A 21 2.64 -8.93 -3.75
CA LEU A 21 2.14 -8.21 -4.93
C LEU A 21 1.25 -9.10 -5.83
N LYS A 22 1.50 -10.41 -5.86
CA LYS A 22 0.68 -11.37 -6.61
C LYS A 22 -0.70 -11.56 -5.96
N GLU A 23 -0.75 -11.70 -4.64
CA GLU A 23 -2.02 -11.79 -3.91
C GLU A 23 -2.83 -10.50 -4.06
N ILE A 24 -2.19 -9.34 -3.94
CA ILE A 24 -2.85 -8.04 -4.13
C ILE A 24 -3.42 -7.92 -5.54
N ALA A 25 -2.65 -8.32 -6.55
CA ALA A 25 -3.09 -8.30 -7.94
C ALA A 25 -4.35 -9.17 -8.14
N ASN A 26 -4.35 -10.36 -7.56
CA ASN A 26 -5.50 -11.27 -7.59
C ASN A 26 -6.72 -10.68 -6.86
N ILE A 27 -6.55 -10.14 -5.66
CA ILE A 27 -7.62 -9.54 -4.84
C ILE A 27 -8.25 -8.34 -5.55
N LEU A 28 -7.44 -7.50 -6.20
CA LEU A 28 -7.90 -6.29 -6.86
C LEU A 28 -8.28 -6.51 -8.34
N HIS A 29 -8.17 -7.74 -8.84
CA HIS A 29 -8.42 -8.11 -10.25
C HIS A 29 -7.65 -7.25 -11.26
N VAL A 30 -6.35 -7.04 -11.00
CA VAL A 30 -5.45 -6.28 -11.88
C VAL A 30 -4.14 -7.04 -12.09
N SER A 31 -3.27 -6.54 -12.98
CA SER A 31 -1.94 -7.12 -13.15
C SER A 31 -1.01 -6.80 -11.96
N VAL A 32 -0.02 -7.65 -11.71
CA VAL A 32 1.07 -7.38 -10.74
C VAL A 32 1.76 -6.04 -11.05
N LYS A 33 1.98 -5.75 -12.34
CA LYS A 33 2.57 -4.48 -12.80
C LYS A 33 1.72 -3.26 -12.42
N THR A 34 0.40 -3.39 -12.42
CA THR A 34 -0.52 -2.34 -11.96
C THR A 34 -0.36 -2.10 -10.46
N VAL A 35 -0.20 -3.18 -9.66
CA VAL A 35 0.06 -3.06 -8.22
C VAL A 35 1.42 -2.41 -7.96
N GLU A 36 2.47 -2.81 -8.69
CA GLU A 36 3.79 -2.19 -8.61
C GLU A 36 3.76 -0.70 -8.91
N PHE A 37 3.02 -0.30 -9.96
CA PHE A 37 2.82 1.11 -10.30
C PHE A 37 2.17 1.87 -9.12
N HIS A 38 1.08 1.36 -8.56
CA HIS A 38 0.43 2.00 -7.42
C HIS A 38 1.36 2.07 -6.20
N LYS A 39 2.08 0.98 -5.89
CA LYS A 39 3.05 0.92 -4.80
C LYS A 39 4.15 1.98 -4.96
N SER A 40 4.76 2.09 -6.13
CA SER A 40 5.76 3.13 -6.43
C SER A 40 5.18 4.54 -6.22
N ARG A 41 3.98 4.82 -6.74
CA ARG A 41 3.34 6.14 -6.55
C ARG A 41 2.99 6.43 -5.09
N ILE A 42 2.69 5.41 -4.28
CA ILE A 42 2.49 5.58 -2.84
C ILE A 42 3.82 5.94 -2.18
N MET A 43 4.89 5.19 -2.49
CA MET A 43 6.23 5.42 -1.96
C MET A 43 6.70 6.85 -2.24
N ASP A 44 6.57 7.32 -3.48
CA ASP A 44 6.88 8.69 -3.89
C ASP A 44 6.09 9.73 -3.08
N ARG A 45 4.77 9.53 -2.93
CA ARG A 45 3.90 10.48 -2.23
C ARG A 45 4.12 10.52 -0.73
N LEU A 46 4.58 9.42 -0.14
CA LEU A 46 4.85 9.30 1.29
C LEU A 46 6.32 9.59 1.62
N GLY A 47 7.19 9.74 0.62
CA GLY A 47 8.62 9.96 0.82
C GLY A 47 9.35 8.75 1.40
N VAL A 48 8.82 7.55 1.22
CA VAL A 48 9.44 6.29 1.68
C VAL A 48 10.14 5.60 0.52
N ARG A 49 11.23 4.90 0.81
CA ARG A 49 12.14 4.31 -0.19
C ARG A 49 12.13 2.80 -0.20
N THR A 50 11.65 2.15 0.85
CA THR A 50 11.60 0.69 0.93
C THR A 50 10.20 0.15 1.19
N THR A 51 9.97 -1.11 0.81
CA THR A 51 8.73 -1.83 1.18
C THR A 51 8.60 -1.94 2.70
N ALA A 52 9.70 -2.15 3.43
CA ALA A 52 9.69 -2.23 4.88
C ALA A 52 9.25 -0.90 5.53
N GLU A 53 9.75 0.23 5.03
CA GLU A 53 9.28 1.56 5.46
C GLU A 53 7.81 1.78 5.13
N LEU A 54 7.37 1.35 3.94
CA LEU A 54 5.97 1.43 3.54
C LEU A 54 5.06 0.61 4.45
N THR A 55 5.45 -0.63 4.78
CA THR A 55 4.74 -1.50 5.73
C THR A 55 4.70 -0.88 7.13
N LYS A 56 5.83 -0.38 7.63
CA LYS A 56 5.90 0.32 8.92
C LYS A 56 4.97 1.55 8.95
N TYR A 57 4.97 2.35 7.88
CA TYR A 57 4.06 3.47 7.73
C TYR A 57 2.61 3.01 7.81
N ALA A 58 2.24 1.97 7.06
CA ALA A 58 0.88 1.47 7.01
C ALA A 58 0.40 0.95 8.38
N ILE A 59 1.21 0.15 9.07
CA ILE A 59 0.90 -0.37 10.42
C ILE A 59 0.72 0.78 11.41
N SER A 60 1.61 1.79 11.39
CA SER A 60 1.49 2.94 12.28
C SER A 60 0.18 3.71 12.10
N ARG A 61 -0.43 3.66 10.91
CA ARG A 61 -1.69 4.35 10.62
C ARG A 61 -2.92 3.50 10.94
N VAL A 62 -2.82 2.17 10.84
CA VAL A 62 -3.87 1.25 11.28
C VAL A 62 -4.02 1.30 12.79
N LEU A 63 -2.92 1.32 13.55
CA LEU A 63 -2.93 1.44 15.01
C LEU A 63 -3.57 2.76 15.46
N LEU A 64 -3.28 3.88 14.78
CA LEU A 64 -3.86 5.19 15.08
C LEU A 64 -5.35 5.33 14.69
N ALA A 65 -5.93 4.36 13.99
CA ALA A 65 -7.34 4.35 13.59
C ALA A 65 -8.19 3.35 14.40
N ALA A 66 -7.54 2.56 15.28
CA ALA A 66 -8.18 1.57 16.13
C ALA A 66 -8.44 2.08 17.57
N ASP A 67 -8.16 3.37 17.83
CA ASP A 67 -8.43 4.08 19.09
C ASP A 67 -9.52 5.15 18.90
#